data_AF-A0A6G1HVR9-F1
#
_entry.id   AF-A0A6G1HVR9-F1
#
_cell.length_a   1.000
_cell.length_b   1.000
_cell.length_c   1.000
_cell.angle_alpha   90.00
_cell.angle_beta   90.00
_cell.angle_gamma   90.00
#
_symmetry.space_group_name_H-M   'P 1'
#
loop_
_entity.id
_entity.type
_entity.pdbx_description
1 polymer ?
#
loop_
_entity_poly.entity_id
_entity_poly.type
_entity_poly.pdbx_seq_one_letter_code
_entity_poly.pdbx_strand_id
1 'polypeptide(L)'
;MNIFISSIPCQATQEQLGNFLANSLLGIVGIPPTKYDYFKPKNKGIAFLHIQDEKQGIKFLTAVRFLTVAFPGLRHPVRIKKDDFQDNGSRIRGIKEEAALAAKMEGLTVKTADGKSILYSPSRPPSSQFIRYTPAWINNTRTFDTFNLHCGTWEYECESWGFRPFYKDERRGKLLLGKSVATILLYRDYMEVEWEHRLDFQYTNIDGIITARGAIAFNCLNSPKVFRLTEPAELPGSFSPRRNDPGRTKARSPGINSEHAAIAGCCLTYVISLFSAKETNALKGLLATGKEIPSTMSYAILRRPMKSFEDGFTVLDCALSDDGGAFASMPYIVRFQALRFATNGKMGPWMVLDMKSSDTSSSI
;
A
#
# COMPACT_ATOMS: atom_id res chain seq x y z
N MET A 1 -6.38 21.66 30.83
CA MET A 1 -5.85 21.22 29.52
C MET A 1 -7.00 21.02 28.54
N ASN A 2 -6.91 21.60 27.34
CA ASN A 2 -7.95 21.49 26.31
C ASN A 2 -7.53 20.49 25.23
N ILE A 3 -8.27 19.40 25.13
CA ILE A 3 -8.02 18.31 24.20
C ILE A 3 -9.09 18.37 23.12
N PHE A 4 -8.65 18.52 21.87
CA PHE A 4 -9.48 18.39 20.70
C PHE A 4 -9.51 16.93 20.26
N ILE A 5 -10.69 16.41 19.97
CA ILE A 5 -10.93 15.02 19.56
C ILE A 5 -11.57 15.03 18.18
N SER A 6 -10.90 14.53 17.15
CA SER A 6 -11.47 14.31 15.81
C SER A 6 -11.95 12.88 15.59
N SER A 7 -12.54 12.64 14.43
CA SER A 7 -13.05 11.32 13.99
C SER A 7 -14.12 10.72 14.91
N ILE A 8 -14.87 11.57 15.62
CA ILE A 8 -16.07 11.14 16.33
C ILE A 8 -17.18 10.98 15.29
N PRO A 9 -18.04 9.95 15.35
CA PRO A 9 -19.15 9.81 14.41
C PRO A 9 -20.08 11.02 14.47
N CYS A 10 -20.42 11.60 13.31
CA CYS A 10 -21.32 12.77 13.28
C CYS A 10 -22.68 12.49 13.94
N GLN A 11 -23.11 11.22 13.95
CA GLN A 11 -24.37 10.78 14.55
C GLN A 11 -24.30 10.47 16.05
N ALA A 12 -23.10 10.37 16.64
CA ALA A 12 -23.00 10.05 18.06
C ALA A 12 -23.53 11.22 18.91
N THR A 13 -24.32 10.93 19.94
CA THR A 13 -24.85 11.96 20.83
C THR A 13 -23.79 12.44 21.83
N GLN A 14 -24.03 13.57 22.48
CA GLN A 14 -23.16 14.05 23.56
C GLN A 14 -23.12 13.04 24.72
N GLU A 15 -24.26 12.41 25.05
CA GLU A 15 -24.36 11.38 26.07
C GLU A 15 -23.52 10.13 25.76
N GLN A 16 -23.53 9.66 24.50
CA GLN A 16 -22.69 8.54 24.06
C GLN A 16 -21.19 8.85 24.16
N LEU A 17 -20.80 10.09 23.85
CA LEU A 17 -19.43 10.56 24.08
C LEU A 17 -19.09 10.61 25.57
N GLY A 18 -20.02 11.05 26.40
CA GLY A 18 -19.87 11.06 27.86
C GLY A 18 -19.60 9.67 28.43
N ASN A 19 -20.39 8.67 28.02
CA ASN A 19 -20.20 7.29 28.45
C ASN A 19 -18.86 6.70 27.99
N PHE A 20 -18.44 7.04 26.77
CA PHE A 20 -17.13 6.65 26.24
C PHE A 20 -15.97 7.27 27.06
N LEU A 21 -16.06 8.57 27.34
CA LEU A 21 -15.05 9.31 28.08
C LEU A 21 -15.02 8.88 29.54
N ALA A 22 -16.15 8.65 30.19
CA ALA A 22 -16.23 8.17 31.57
C ALA A 22 -15.49 6.84 31.74
N ASN A 23 -15.72 5.86 30.86
CA ASN A 23 -15.05 4.57 30.93
C ASN A 23 -13.53 4.69 30.73
N SER A 24 -13.09 5.60 29.85
CA SER A 24 -11.67 5.78 29.53
C SER A 24 -10.93 6.61 30.58
N LEU A 25 -11.52 7.73 31.03
CA LEU A 25 -10.92 8.66 31.98
C LEU A 25 -10.89 8.07 33.39
N LEU A 26 -11.98 7.46 33.84
CA LEU A 26 -12.07 6.85 35.16
C LEU A 26 -11.36 5.48 35.19
N GLY A 27 -11.61 4.63 34.20
CA GLY A 27 -11.12 3.24 34.21
C GLY A 27 -9.61 3.10 34.00
N ILE A 28 -8.97 4.09 33.37
CA ILE A 28 -7.59 3.96 32.89
C ILE A 28 -6.67 4.95 33.60
N VAL A 29 -7.15 6.18 33.83
CA VAL A 29 -6.35 7.26 34.44
C VAL A 29 -6.86 7.66 35.82
N GLY A 30 -8.02 7.16 36.23
CA GLY A 30 -8.61 7.47 37.53
C GLY A 30 -9.14 8.90 37.66
N ILE A 31 -9.48 9.56 36.54
CA ILE A 31 -10.00 10.93 36.53
C ILE A 31 -11.52 10.88 36.75
N PRO A 32 -12.04 11.45 37.85
CA PRO A 32 -13.47 11.41 38.14
C PRO A 32 -14.25 12.39 37.24
N PRO A 33 -15.57 12.15 37.02
CA PRO A 33 -16.44 13.02 36.20
C PRO A 33 -16.47 14.49 36.63
N THR A 34 -16.12 14.81 37.88
CA THR A 34 -16.07 16.18 38.40
C THR A 34 -14.82 16.97 37.99
N LYS A 35 -13.85 16.31 37.34
CA LYS A 35 -12.54 16.88 36.98
C LYS A 35 -12.35 17.08 35.47
N TYR A 36 -13.39 16.85 34.68
CA TYR A 36 -13.38 17.15 33.25
C TYR A 36 -14.75 17.57 32.75
N ASP A 37 -14.75 18.38 31.70
CA ASP A 37 -15.93 18.80 30.95
C ASP A 37 -15.73 18.43 29.48
N TYR A 38 -16.81 18.18 28.76
CA TYR A 38 -16.72 17.90 27.33
C TYR A 38 -17.90 18.46 26.55
N PHE A 39 -17.65 18.80 25.30
CA PHE A 39 -18.64 19.39 24.41
C PHE A 39 -18.56 18.74 23.03
N LYS A 40 -19.73 18.33 22.51
CA LYS A 40 -19.86 17.80 21.16
C LYS A 40 -20.83 18.65 20.33
N PRO A 41 -20.35 19.35 19.28
CA PRO A 41 -21.22 20.01 18.35
C PRO A 41 -22.11 19.03 17.56
N LYS A 42 -23.39 19.37 17.35
CA LYS A 42 -24.33 18.55 16.58
C LYS A 42 -23.84 18.38 15.14
N ASN A 43 -23.96 17.15 14.61
CA ASN A 43 -23.61 16.80 13.23
C ASN A 43 -22.16 17.12 12.82
N LYS A 44 -21.24 17.25 13.77
CA LYS A 44 -19.81 17.42 13.49
C LYS A 44 -19.03 16.24 14.02
N GLY A 45 -17.99 15.87 13.30
CA GLY A 45 -17.13 14.74 13.64
C GLY A 45 -16.04 15.04 14.67
N ILE A 46 -16.31 15.99 15.56
CA ILE A 46 -15.33 16.57 16.49
C ILE A 46 -15.94 16.71 17.89
N ALA A 47 -15.10 16.77 18.92
CA ALA A 47 -15.47 17.18 20.26
C ALA A 47 -14.30 17.84 20.98
N PHE A 48 -14.62 18.52 22.07
CA PHE A 48 -13.68 19.19 22.93
C PHE A 48 -13.78 18.58 24.32
N LEU A 49 -12.64 18.26 24.92
CA LEU A 49 -12.53 17.73 26.27
C LEU A 49 -11.60 18.65 27.07
N HIS A 50 -12.12 19.23 28.14
CA HIS A 50 -11.36 20.02 29.08
C HIS A 50 -11.09 19.18 30.34
N ILE A 51 -9.82 18.93 30.66
CA ILE A 51 -9.42 18.27 31.91
C ILE A 51 -8.81 19.34 32.82
N GLN A 52 -9.30 19.46 34.06
CA GLN A 52 -8.89 20.53 34.98
C GLN A 52 -7.40 20.44 35.35
N ASP A 53 -6.89 19.24 35.61
CA ASP A 53 -5.48 19.00 35.95
C ASP A 53 -4.69 18.62 34.68
N GLU A 54 -3.70 19.45 34.33
CA GLU A 54 -2.83 19.26 33.19
C GLU A 54 -2.02 17.95 33.28
N LYS A 55 -1.53 17.57 34.47
CA LYS A 55 -0.78 16.33 34.65
C LYS A 55 -1.65 15.10 34.39
N GLN A 56 -2.94 15.18 34.75
CA GLN A 56 -3.91 14.13 34.45
C GLN A 56 -4.26 14.09 32.96
N GLY A 57 -4.37 15.25 32.30
CA GLY A 57 -4.56 15.33 30.85
C GLY A 57 -3.41 14.70 30.06
N ILE A 58 -2.16 14.94 30.45
CA ILE A 58 -0.99 14.30 29.84
C ILE A 58 -1.00 12.78 30.06
N LYS A 59 -1.34 12.32 31.27
CA LYS A 59 -1.49 10.89 31.57
C LYS A 59 -2.58 10.25 30.71
N PHE A 60 -3.72 10.92 30.54
CA PHE A 60 -4.80 10.49 29.66
C PHE A 60 -4.35 10.38 28.20
N LEU A 61 -3.74 11.42 27.65
CA LEU A 61 -3.23 11.38 26.28
C LEU A 61 -2.19 10.28 26.07
N THR A 62 -1.36 10.01 27.10
CA THR A 62 -0.36 8.95 27.03
C THR A 62 -0.98 7.55 27.14
N ALA A 63 -2.03 7.37 27.93
CA ALA A 63 -2.74 6.11 28.04
C ALA A 63 -3.57 5.82 26.78
N VAL A 64 -4.29 6.81 26.25
CA VAL A 64 -5.16 6.67 25.07
C VAL A 64 -4.37 6.44 23.78
N ARG A 65 -3.07 6.78 23.76
CA ARG A 65 -2.14 6.39 22.68
C ARG A 65 -2.13 4.88 22.39
N PHE A 66 -2.53 4.03 23.33
CA PHE A 66 -2.49 2.57 23.22
C PHE A 66 -3.86 1.89 23.22
N LEU A 67 -4.95 2.65 23.20
CA LEU A 67 -6.29 2.10 23.42
C LEU A 67 -7.16 2.16 22.18
N THR A 68 -7.69 1.00 21.81
CA THR A 68 -8.78 0.89 20.85
C THR A 68 -10.06 0.66 21.63
N VAL A 69 -10.87 1.71 21.81
CA VAL A 69 -12.12 1.61 22.56
C VAL A 69 -13.30 1.78 21.60
N ALA A 70 -14.26 0.87 21.68
CA ALA A 70 -15.49 0.92 20.88
C ALA A 70 -16.48 1.94 21.47
N PHE A 71 -17.12 2.75 20.61
CA PHE A 71 -18.24 3.59 21.04
C PHE A 71 -19.46 2.74 21.41
N PRO A 72 -20.02 2.89 22.63
CA PRO A 72 -21.24 2.19 23.03
C PRO A 72 -22.45 2.66 22.19
N GLY A 73 -23.28 1.72 21.73
CA GLY A 73 -24.55 2.03 21.06
C GLY A 73 -24.48 2.29 19.56
N LEU A 74 -23.29 2.24 18.94
CA LEU A 74 -23.17 2.24 17.48
C LEU A 74 -23.11 0.80 16.97
N ARG A 75 -23.82 0.51 15.87
CA ARG A 75 -23.79 -0.82 15.21
C ARG A 75 -22.39 -1.22 14.74
N HIS A 76 -21.47 -0.26 14.61
CA HIS A 76 -20.07 -0.47 14.28
C HIS A 76 -19.16 0.28 15.26
N PRO A 77 -18.14 -0.38 15.84
CA PRO A 77 -17.24 0.24 16.81
C PRO A 77 -16.36 1.28 16.10
N VAL A 78 -16.56 2.56 16.42
CA VAL A 78 -15.71 3.63 15.91
C VAL A 78 -14.48 3.76 16.77
N ARG A 79 -13.31 3.85 16.11
CA ARG A 79 -12.00 3.91 16.75
C ARG A 79 -11.47 5.33 16.63
N ILE A 80 -11.24 5.98 17.76
CA ILE A 80 -10.50 7.25 17.79
C ILE A 80 -9.02 6.89 17.85
N LYS A 81 -8.25 7.37 16.87
CA LYS A 81 -6.81 7.12 16.74
C LYS A 81 -6.02 8.19 17.50
N LYS A 82 -4.73 7.90 17.75
CA LYS A 82 -3.76 8.83 18.37
C LYS A 82 -3.77 10.23 17.74
N ASP A 83 -3.82 10.29 16.41
CA ASP A 83 -3.74 11.56 15.67
C ASP A 83 -5.03 12.38 15.74
N ASP A 84 -6.09 11.80 16.31
CA ASP A 84 -7.35 12.49 16.55
C ASP A 84 -7.31 13.37 17.80
N PHE A 85 -6.32 13.18 18.67
CA PHE A 85 -6.13 14.00 19.85
C PHE A 85 -5.11 15.11 19.57
N GLN A 86 -5.55 16.36 19.66
CA GLN A 86 -4.68 17.53 19.55
C GLN A 86 -4.75 18.34 20.85
N ASP A 87 -3.59 18.84 21.29
CA ASP A 87 -3.51 19.76 22.43
C ASP A 87 -3.34 21.18 21.88
N ASN A 88 -4.30 22.05 22.18
CA ASN A 88 -4.35 23.43 21.66
C ASN A 88 -4.12 23.55 20.14
N GLY A 89 -4.63 22.60 19.35
CA GLY A 89 -4.51 22.57 17.88
C GLY A 89 -3.15 22.10 17.34
N SER A 90 -2.21 21.74 18.22
CA SER A 90 -0.94 21.12 17.83
C SER A 90 -1.04 19.59 17.93
N ARG A 91 -0.57 18.89 16.88
CA ARG A 91 -0.40 17.44 16.93
C ARG A 91 0.64 17.07 17.98
N ILE A 92 0.29 16.18 18.90
CA ILE A 92 1.15 15.76 20.01
C ILE A 92 2.34 14.96 19.48
N ARG A 93 3.48 15.64 19.23
CA ARG A 93 4.75 14.98 18.88
C ARG A 93 5.41 14.41 20.14
N GLY A 94 6.13 13.29 19.96
CA GLY A 94 6.64 12.40 21.02
C GLY A 94 7.38 13.12 22.14
N ILE A 95 7.00 12.80 23.39
CA ILE A 95 7.74 13.20 24.59
C ILE A 95 8.78 12.11 24.84
N LYS A 96 10.03 12.48 25.14
CA LYS A 96 11.17 11.57 25.37
C LYS A 96 11.04 10.63 26.58
N GLU A 97 9.91 10.63 27.29
CA GLU A 97 9.62 9.78 28.47
C GLU A 97 8.92 8.45 28.14
N GLU A 98 8.83 8.11 26.85
CA GLU A 98 8.10 6.95 26.30
C GLU A 98 8.57 5.58 26.84
N ALA A 99 9.87 5.40 27.08
CA ALA A 99 10.41 4.12 27.56
C ALA A 99 10.17 3.90 29.07
N ALA A 100 10.24 4.96 29.87
CA ALA A 100 10.12 4.88 31.33
C ALA A 100 8.67 4.64 31.78
N LEU A 101 7.69 5.17 31.05
CA LEU A 101 6.27 4.98 31.37
C LEU A 101 5.74 3.63 30.88
N ALA A 102 6.20 3.15 29.72
CA ALA A 102 5.86 1.81 29.21
C ALA A 102 6.32 0.70 30.17
N ALA A 103 7.52 0.85 30.75
CA ALA A 103 8.04 -0.03 31.79
C ALA A 103 7.23 0.04 33.10
N LYS A 104 6.61 1.19 33.40
CA LYS A 104 5.77 1.39 34.60
C LYS A 104 4.35 0.83 34.46
N MET A 105 3.90 0.57 33.22
CA MET A 105 2.57 0.01 32.93
C MET A 105 2.58 -1.51 32.78
N GLU A 106 3.74 -2.13 32.66
CA GLU A 106 3.91 -3.58 32.62
C GLU A 106 3.44 -4.21 33.95
N GLY A 107 2.43 -5.09 33.87
CA GLY A 107 1.84 -5.74 35.05
C GLY A 107 0.57 -5.12 35.63
N LEU A 108 0.06 -4.00 35.09
CA LEU A 108 -1.25 -3.47 35.49
C LEU A 108 -2.38 -4.38 34.97
N THR A 109 -3.29 -4.77 35.88
CA THR A 109 -4.51 -5.52 35.55
C THR A 109 -5.67 -4.55 35.36
N VAL A 110 -6.18 -4.45 34.14
CA VAL A 110 -7.34 -3.61 33.81
C VAL A 110 -8.60 -4.45 34.00
N LYS A 111 -9.48 -4.03 34.91
CA LYS A 111 -10.81 -4.63 35.07
C LYS A 111 -11.77 -3.98 34.07
N THR A 112 -12.36 -4.80 33.22
CA THR A 112 -13.46 -4.42 32.33
C THR A 112 -14.75 -4.21 33.13
N ALA A 113 -15.73 -3.50 32.57
CA ALA A 113 -17.05 -3.29 33.17
C ALA A 113 -17.76 -4.62 33.50
N ASP A 114 -17.39 -5.69 32.80
CA ASP A 114 -17.89 -7.06 32.94
C ASP A 114 -17.16 -7.84 34.05
N GLY A 115 -16.25 -7.19 34.80
CA GLY A 115 -15.48 -7.79 35.89
C GLY A 115 -14.26 -8.61 35.45
N LYS A 116 -13.99 -8.77 34.14
CA LYS A 116 -12.81 -9.51 33.65
C LYS A 116 -11.55 -8.66 33.75
N SER A 117 -10.49 -9.25 34.30
CA SER A 117 -9.17 -8.61 34.45
C SER A 117 -8.27 -8.97 33.28
N ILE A 118 -7.69 -7.98 32.61
CA ILE A 118 -6.73 -8.15 31.50
C ILE A 118 -5.37 -7.64 31.95
N LEU A 119 -4.34 -8.49 31.82
CA LEU A 119 -2.95 -8.13 32.17
C LEU A 119 -2.29 -7.41 31.00
N TYR A 120 -1.71 -6.24 31.26
CA TYR A 120 -0.96 -5.48 30.25
C TYR A 120 0.46 -6.06 30.08
N SER A 121 0.84 -6.41 28.85
CA SER A 121 2.20 -6.86 28.46
C SER A 121 2.68 -6.11 27.20
N PRO A 122 3.82 -5.40 27.24
CA PRO A 122 4.30 -4.59 26.10
C PRO A 122 4.99 -5.39 24.99
N SER A 123 5.31 -6.68 25.20
CA SER A 123 6.28 -7.42 24.38
C SER A 123 5.77 -8.74 23.79
N ARG A 124 4.45 -8.99 23.83
CA ARG A 124 3.84 -10.13 23.14
C ARG A 124 2.80 -9.64 22.14
N PRO A 125 3.00 -9.75 20.81
CA PRO A 125 1.87 -9.67 19.89
C PRO A 125 0.90 -10.79 20.31
N PRO A 126 -0.39 -10.48 20.54
CA PRO A 126 -1.34 -11.50 20.96
C PRO A 126 -1.38 -12.59 19.90
N SER A 127 -1.25 -13.82 20.35
CA SER A 127 -1.35 -15.03 19.54
C SER A 127 -2.62 -14.99 18.67
N SER A 128 -2.41 -14.93 17.36
CA SER A 128 -3.22 -15.57 16.31
C SER A 128 -4.75 -15.49 16.43
N GLN A 129 -5.32 -14.31 16.65
CA GLN A 129 -6.70 -14.01 16.27
C GLN A 129 -6.79 -12.62 15.63
N PHE A 130 -5.97 -12.38 14.61
CA PHE A 130 -6.23 -11.29 13.68
C PHE A 130 -7.46 -11.67 12.85
N ILE A 131 -8.59 -11.01 13.10
CA ILE A 131 -9.71 -10.98 12.15
C ILE A 131 -9.15 -10.36 10.87
N ARG A 132 -8.82 -11.22 9.89
CA ARG A 132 -8.43 -10.81 8.54
C ARG A 132 -9.63 -10.09 7.93
N TYR A 133 -9.67 -8.76 8.02
CA TYR A 133 -10.64 -7.96 7.29
C TYR A 133 -10.31 -8.05 5.80
N THR A 134 -10.90 -9.05 5.15
CA THR A 134 -11.00 -9.13 3.70
C THR A 134 -12.36 -8.52 3.34
N PRO A 135 -12.39 -7.42 2.55
CA PRO A 135 -13.65 -6.86 2.06
C PRO A 135 -14.56 -7.93 1.46
N ALA A 136 -15.87 -7.88 1.68
CA ALA A 136 -16.81 -8.94 1.28
C ALA A 136 -16.80 -9.31 -0.22
N TRP A 137 -16.35 -8.42 -1.11
CA TRP A 137 -16.17 -8.71 -2.54
C TRP A 137 -14.97 -9.63 -2.85
N ILE A 138 -14.07 -9.82 -1.88
CA ILE A 138 -12.95 -10.75 -1.93
C ILE A 138 -13.39 -12.19 -1.65
N ASN A 139 -14.58 -12.41 -1.10
CA ASN A 139 -15.01 -13.73 -0.61
C ASN A 139 -15.15 -14.81 -1.70
N ASN A 140 -15.14 -14.45 -2.99
CA ASN A 140 -15.09 -15.40 -4.11
C ASN A 140 -13.83 -15.27 -4.99
N THR A 141 -12.87 -14.44 -4.59
CA THR A 141 -11.64 -14.19 -5.35
C THR A 141 -10.47 -14.78 -4.58
N ARG A 142 -9.73 -15.74 -5.16
CA ARG A 142 -8.54 -16.26 -4.47
C ARG A 142 -7.50 -15.16 -4.38
N THR A 143 -7.02 -14.91 -3.16
CA THR A 143 -6.07 -13.86 -2.85
C THR A 143 -4.73 -14.43 -2.43
N PHE A 144 -3.67 -13.74 -2.81
CA PHE A 144 -2.30 -14.08 -2.49
C PHE A 144 -1.63 -12.87 -1.84
N ASP A 145 -0.93 -13.09 -0.74
CA ASP A 145 -0.17 -12.02 -0.09
C ASP A 145 1.10 -11.71 -0.90
N THR A 146 1.40 -10.43 -1.07
CA THR A 146 2.56 -9.96 -1.84
C THR A 146 3.42 -9.07 -0.97
N PHE A 147 4.74 -9.04 -1.21
CA PHE A 147 5.64 -8.23 -0.39
C PHE A 147 6.46 -7.20 -1.16
N ASN A 148 6.56 -7.32 -2.48
CA ASN A 148 7.06 -6.26 -3.34
C ASN A 148 6.55 -6.42 -4.77
N LEU A 149 6.68 -5.33 -5.52
CA LEU A 149 6.39 -5.22 -6.94
C LEU A 149 7.59 -4.59 -7.62
N HIS A 150 8.02 -5.15 -8.74
CA HIS A 150 8.98 -4.54 -9.63
C HIS A 150 8.33 -4.34 -10.99
N CYS A 151 8.65 -3.25 -11.68
CA CYS A 151 8.31 -3.10 -13.09
C CYS A 151 9.55 -2.79 -13.93
N GLY A 152 9.52 -3.22 -15.18
CA GLY A 152 10.65 -3.07 -16.10
C GLY A 152 10.41 -3.82 -17.38
N THR A 153 11.49 -4.35 -17.96
CA THR A 153 11.45 -5.08 -19.23
C THR A 153 12.28 -6.36 -19.16
N TRP A 154 12.08 -7.22 -20.15
CA TRP A 154 12.93 -8.37 -20.36
C TRP A 154 14.07 -8.01 -21.31
N GLU A 155 15.28 -8.43 -20.98
CA GLU A 155 16.48 -8.17 -21.77
C GLU A 155 17.31 -9.43 -21.94
N TYR A 156 18.04 -9.51 -23.05
CA TYR A 156 19.05 -10.54 -23.29
C TYR A 156 20.43 -9.97 -22.98
N GLU A 157 21.20 -10.67 -22.15
CA GLU A 157 22.58 -10.33 -21.83
C GLU A 157 23.42 -11.60 -21.87
N CYS A 158 24.43 -11.63 -22.75
CA CYS A 158 25.38 -12.75 -22.91
C CYS A 158 24.69 -14.13 -22.85
N GLU A 159 23.75 -14.38 -23.77
CA GLU A 159 22.99 -15.64 -23.93
C GLU A 159 21.86 -15.92 -22.93
N SER A 160 21.66 -15.08 -21.91
CA SER A 160 20.64 -15.33 -20.89
C SER A 160 19.57 -14.25 -20.84
N TRP A 161 18.32 -14.71 -20.98
CA TRP A 161 17.13 -13.87 -20.84
C TRP A 161 16.86 -13.55 -19.37
N GLY A 162 16.75 -12.27 -19.03
CA GLY A 162 16.57 -11.81 -17.67
C GLY A 162 15.62 -10.62 -17.56
N PHE A 163 15.04 -10.45 -16.38
CA PHE A 163 14.21 -9.29 -16.05
C PHE A 163 15.09 -8.17 -15.53
N ARG A 164 15.07 -7.01 -16.17
CA ARG A 164 15.70 -5.79 -15.66
C ARG A 164 14.64 -4.86 -15.06
N PRO A 165 14.66 -4.63 -13.73
CA PRO A 165 13.75 -3.67 -13.11
C PRO A 165 14.19 -2.24 -13.43
N PHE A 166 13.20 -1.38 -13.69
CA PHE A 166 13.36 0.08 -13.79
C PHE A 166 12.73 0.80 -12.61
N TYR A 167 11.81 0.14 -11.90
CA TYR A 167 11.18 0.64 -10.69
C TYR A 167 10.91 -0.51 -9.72
N LYS A 168 10.93 -0.16 -8.42
CA LYS A 168 10.67 -1.08 -7.31
C LYS A 168 9.73 -0.43 -6.30
N ASP A 169 8.72 -1.18 -5.91
CA ASP A 169 7.86 -0.86 -4.77
C ASP A 169 8.00 -1.97 -3.72
N GLU A 170 8.52 -1.63 -2.54
CA GLU A 170 8.74 -2.58 -1.43
C GLU A 170 7.53 -2.77 -0.53
N ARG A 171 6.41 -2.11 -0.83
CA ARG A 171 5.23 -2.22 0.01
C ARG A 171 4.60 -3.59 -0.16
N ARG A 172 4.09 -4.09 0.97
CA ARG A 172 3.22 -5.27 0.97
C ARG A 172 1.94 -4.99 0.20
N GLY A 173 1.30 -6.06 -0.22
CA GLY A 173 0.07 -5.98 -0.96
C GLY A 173 -0.72 -7.28 -0.98
N LYS A 174 -1.74 -7.30 -1.81
CA LYS A 174 -2.48 -8.50 -2.18
C LYS A 174 -2.65 -8.57 -3.68
N LEU A 175 -2.43 -9.76 -4.23
CA LEU A 175 -2.81 -10.12 -5.58
C LEU A 175 -4.15 -10.84 -5.56
N LEU A 176 -5.10 -10.37 -6.35
CA LEU A 176 -6.41 -10.96 -6.54
C LEU A 176 -6.55 -11.38 -8.00
N LEU A 177 -6.89 -12.64 -8.24
CA LEU A 177 -7.19 -13.14 -9.59
C LEU A 177 -8.70 -13.18 -9.80
N GLY A 178 -9.23 -12.20 -10.52
CA GLY A 178 -10.61 -12.18 -10.97
C GLY A 178 -10.82 -13.01 -12.24
N LYS A 179 -12.02 -12.93 -12.82
CA LYS A 179 -12.34 -13.64 -14.08
C LYS A 179 -11.65 -13.03 -15.30
N SER A 180 -11.67 -11.70 -15.41
CA SER A 180 -11.16 -10.94 -16.57
C SER A 180 -10.03 -9.97 -16.23
N VAL A 181 -9.74 -9.79 -14.93
CA VAL A 181 -8.77 -8.81 -14.42
C VAL A 181 -8.03 -9.41 -13.24
N ALA A 182 -6.71 -9.33 -13.25
CA ALA A 182 -5.89 -9.47 -12.06
C ALA A 182 -5.74 -8.10 -11.39
N THR A 183 -5.88 -8.04 -10.08
CA THR A 183 -5.79 -6.79 -9.31
C THR A 183 -4.68 -6.90 -8.27
N ILE A 184 -3.83 -5.88 -8.20
CA ILE A 184 -2.87 -5.72 -7.10
C ILE A 184 -3.35 -4.55 -6.24
N LEU A 185 -3.44 -4.80 -4.94
CA LEU A 185 -3.65 -3.75 -3.95
C LEU A 185 -2.35 -3.55 -3.17
N LEU A 186 -1.85 -2.32 -3.10
CA LEU A 186 -0.65 -1.94 -2.35
C LEU A 186 -1.07 -1.17 -1.10
N TYR A 187 -0.49 -1.50 0.05
CA TYR A 187 -0.78 -0.79 1.30
C TYR A 187 -0.17 0.63 1.29
N ARG A 188 -0.78 1.54 2.05
CA ARG A 188 -0.27 2.91 2.27
C ARG A 188 1.05 2.89 3.04
N ASP A 189 1.15 2.03 4.04
CA ASP A 189 2.30 1.86 4.93
C ASP A 189 2.53 0.38 5.29
N TYR A 190 3.64 0.08 5.98
CA TYR A 190 3.97 -1.26 6.49
C TYR A 190 2.93 -1.85 7.45
N MET A 191 1.96 -1.07 7.92
CA MET A 191 0.99 -1.47 8.95
C MET A 191 -0.20 -2.29 8.44
N GLU A 192 -0.30 -2.62 7.14
CA GLU A 192 -1.35 -3.47 6.54
C GLU A 192 -2.81 -3.02 6.79
N VAL A 193 -3.03 -1.76 7.18
CA VAL A 193 -4.38 -1.30 7.59
C VAL A 193 -5.18 -0.71 6.42
N GLU A 194 -4.51 0.00 5.51
CA GLU A 194 -5.18 0.76 4.45
C GLU A 194 -4.49 0.54 3.10
N TRP A 195 -5.29 0.36 2.06
CA TRP A 195 -4.82 0.28 0.67
C TRP A 195 -4.67 1.70 0.11
N GLU A 196 -3.52 2.01 -0.49
CA GLU A 196 -3.32 3.30 -1.15
C GLU A 196 -3.45 3.22 -2.66
N HIS A 197 -2.94 2.15 -3.26
CA HIS A 197 -2.91 1.99 -4.70
C HIS A 197 -3.57 0.69 -5.12
N ARG A 198 -4.28 0.77 -6.24
CA ARG A 198 -4.87 -0.37 -6.93
C ARG A 198 -4.39 -0.39 -8.37
N LEU A 199 -3.80 -1.50 -8.78
CA LEU A 199 -3.39 -1.75 -10.15
C LEU A 199 -4.29 -2.82 -10.76
N ASP A 200 -4.90 -2.50 -11.89
CA ASP A 200 -5.78 -3.42 -12.63
C ASP A 200 -5.10 -3.88 -13.92
N PHE A 201 -4.82 -5.18 -13.98
CA PHE A 201 -4.24 -5.89 -15.12
C PHE A 201 -5.36 -6.61 -15.86
N GLN A 202 -5.88 -5.99 -16.91
CA GLN A 202 -6.87 -6.66 -17.76
C GLN A 202 -6.19 -7.82 -18.49
N TYR A 203 -6.78 -9.01 -18.45
CA TYR A 203 -6.20 -10.19 -19.11
C TYR A 203 -6.07 -10.02 -20.62
N THR A 204 -6.96 -9.26 -21.25
CA THR A 204 -6.87 -8.88 -22.67
C THR A 204 -5.66 -7.98 -22.99
N ASN A 205 -5.03 -7.39 -21.99
CA ASN A 205 -3.84 -6.54 -22.12
C ASN A 205 -2.55 -7.27 -21.68
N ILE A 206 -2.65 -8.55 -21.30
CA ILE A 206 -1.51 -9.36 -20.89
C ILE A 206 -1.19 -10.32 -22.03
N ASP A 207 0.01 -10.22 -22.56
CA ASP A 207 0.55 -11.09 -23.62
C ASP A 207 0.90 -12.49 -23.07
N GLY A 208 1.45 -12.52 -21.85
CA GLY A 208 1.80 -13.77 -21.19
C GLY A 208 2.01 -13.61 -19.69
N ILE A 209 1.86 -14.74 -18.98
CA ILE A 209 2.08 -14.82 -17.54
C ILE A 209 3.24 -15.78 -17.30
N ILE A 210 4.21 -15.34 -16.49
CA ILE A 210 5.33 -16.19 -16.09
C ILE A 210 5.21 -16.45 -14.60
N THR A 211 5.30 -17.71 -14.21
CA THR A 211 5.31 -18.12 -12.80
C THR A 211 6.68 -18.65 -12.43
N ALA A 212 7.20 -18.19 -11.29
CA ALA A 212 8.46 -18.63 -10.72
C ALA A 212 8.26 -18.96 -9.23
N ARG A 213 9.25 -19.61 -8.62
CA ARG A 213 9.19 -19.93 -7.18
C ARG A 213 9.07 -18.64 -6.36
N GLY A 214 7.90 -18.41 -5.77
CA GLY A 214 7.61 -17.21 -4.97
C GLY A 214 7.38 -15.93 -5.78
N ALA A 215 7.15 -16.01 -7.09
CA ALA A 215 6.88 -14.83 -7.91
C ALA A 215 5.98 -15.10 -9.12
N ILE A 216 5.34 -14.05 -9.62
CA ILE A 216 4.59 -14.03 -10.86
C ILE A 216 4.97 -12.78 -11.65
N ALA A 217 5.10 -12.91 -12.97
CA ALA A 217 5.29 -11.80 -13.88
C ALA A 217 4.08 -11.68 -14.82
N PHE A 218 3.60 -10.45 -14.99
CA PHE A 218 2.63 -10.09 -16.03
C PHE A 218 3.36 -9.34 -17.15
N ASN A 219 3.39 -9.92 -18.34
CA ASN A 219 3.91 -9.27 -19.55
C ASN A 219 2.75 -8.54 -20.22
N CYS A 220 2.74 -7.21 -20.15
CA CYS A 220 1.62 -6.39 -20.58
C CYS A 220 1.91 -5.75 -21.94
N LEU A 221 0.89 -5.63 -22.78
CA LEU A 221 0.95 -4.88 -24.03
C LEU A 221 1.00 -3.37 -23.78
N ASN A 222 0.33 -2.92 -22.72
CA ASN A 222 0.32 -1.55 -22.23
C ASN A 222 0.43 -1.52 -20.70
N SER A 223 0.86 -0.39 -20.14
CA SER A 223 0.90 -0.19 -18.68
C SER A 223 -0.49 -0.42 -18.02
N PRO A 224 -0.57 -1.08 -16.85
CA PRO A 224 -1.83 -1.34 -16.16
C PRO A 224 -2.50 -0.05 -15.71
N LYS A 225 -3.81 -0.11 -15.45
CA LYS A 225 -4.54 1.03 -14.90
C LYS A 225 -4.21 1.17 -13.42
N VAL A 226 -3.60 2.30 -13.05
CA VAL A 226 -3.32 2.62 -11.64
C VAL A 226 -4.39 3.56 -11.11
N PHE A 227 -4.87 3.28 -9.91
CA PHE A 227 -5.81 4.12 -9.17
C PHE A 227 -5.24 4.46 -7.81
N ARG A 228 -5.38 5.72 -7.41
CA ARG A 228 -5.14 6.15 -6.04
C ARG A 228 -6.45 6.05 -5.26
N LEU A 229 -6.38 5.43 -4.09
CA LEU A 229 -7.51 5.27 -3.18
C LEU A 229 -7.44 6.39 -2.14
N THR A 230 -8.30 7.38 -2.28
CA THR A 230 -8.32 8.58 -1.43
C THR A 230 -9.02 8.38 -0.08
N GLU A 231 -9.81 7.32 0.07
CA GLU A 231 -10.51 6.98 1.32
C GLU A 231 -10.36 5.48 1.66
N PRO A 232 -10.21 5.12 2.95
CA PRO A 232 -10.24 3.72 3.37
C PRO A 232 -11.60 3.14 2.99
N ALA A 233 -11.60 2.14 2.11
CA ALA A 233 -12.82 1.55 1.58
C ALA A 233 -13.75 1.07 2.69
N GLU A 234 -14.80 1.82 3.01
CA GLU A 234 -15.90 1.28 3.79
C GLU A 234 -16.55 0.12 3.00
N LEU A 235 -16.87 -0.95 3.71
CA LEU A 235 -17.35 -2.23 3.16
C LEU A 235 -18.63 -2.05 2.32
N PRO A 236 -18.65 -2.43 1.02
CA PRO A 236 -19.90 -2.60 0.29
C PRO A 236 -20.48 -3.97 0.66
N GLY A 237 -21.30 -4.00 1.72
CA GLY A 237 -21.99 -5.19 2.21
C GLY A 237 -23.44 -5.32 1.74
N SER A 238 -23.92 -4.47 0.82
CA SER A 238 -25.30 -4.54 0.34
C SER A 238 -25.36 -4.84 -1.15
N PHE A 239 -25.76 -6.07 -1.48
CA PHE A 239 -26.04 -6.54 -2.83
C PHE A 239 -27.37 -5.95 -3.33
N SER A 240 -27.38 -4.65 -3.59
CA SER A 240 -28.35 -4.04 -4.50
C SER A 240 -27.58 -3.32 -5.59
N PRO A 241 -27.91 -3.54 -6.88
CA PRO A 241 -27.30 -2.81 -7.98
C PRO A 241 -27.83 -1.37 -7.96
N ARG A 242 -27.33 -0.54 -7.05
CA ARG A 242 -27.53 0.90 -7.14
C ARG A 242 -26.54 1.42 -8.18
N ARG A 243 -27.07 1.61 -9.40
CA ARG A 243 -26.52 2.54 -10.39
C ARG A 243 -26.29 3.88 -9.67
N ASN A 244 -25.10 4.45 -9.83
CA ASN A 244 -24.70 5.77 -9.36
C ASN A 244 -24.58 5.91 -7.84
N ASP A 245 -23.48 5.42 -7.27
CA ASP A 245 -22.96 5.96 -6.02
C ASP A 245 -21.88 7.01 -6.35
N PRO A 246 -22.20 8.32 -6.37
CA PRO A 246 -21.28 9.39 -6.75
C PRO A 246 -20.15 9.62 -5.73
N GLY A 247 -20.08 8.86 -4.63
CA GLY A 247 -19.15 9.10 -3.52
C GLY A 247 -17.78 8.41 -3.61
N ARG A 248 -17.50 7.56 -4.61
CA ARG A 248 -16.20 6.84 -4.69
C ARG A 248 -15.43 7.20 -5.94
N THR A 249 -14.82 8.38 -5.94
CA THR A 249 -13.90 8.79 -7.00
C THR A 249 -12.61 7.97 -6.92
N LYS A 250 -12.57 6.84 -7.62
CA LYS A 250 -11.31 6.21 -8.02
C LYS A 250 -10.61 7.19 -8.96
N ALA A 251 -9.66 7.96 -8.44
CA ALA A 251 -8.85 8.83 -9.28
C ALA A 251 -7.84 7.96 -10.02
N ARG A 252 -7.91 7.97 -11.37
CA ARG A 252 -6.87 7.35 -12.18
C ARG A 252 -5.57 8.10 -11.91
N SER A 253 -4.53 7.36 -11.55
CA SER A 253 -3.19 7.88 -11.33
C SER A 253 -2.32 7.57 -12.54
N PRO A 254 -1.41 8.46 -12.96
CA PRO A 254 -0.44 8.16 -14.02
C PRO A 254 0.56 7.07 -13.60
N GLY A 255 0.76 6.86 -12.29
CA GLY A 255 1.65 5.85 -11.75
C GLY A 255 1.42 5.61 -10.26
N ILE A 256 2.27 4.78 -9.66
CA ILE A 256 2.21 4.48 -8.22
C ILE A 256 2.73 5.67 -7.40
N ASN A 257 3.79 6.32 -7.88
CA ASN A 257 4.35 7.56 -7.36
C ASN A 257 4.93 8.35 -8.54
N SER A 258 5.63 9.46 -8.29
CA SER A 258 6.25 10.29 -9.34
C SER A 258 7.29 9.52 -10.14
N GLU A 259 8.10 8.69 -9.49
CA GLU A 259 9.15 7.88 -10.13
C GLU A 259 8.54 6.85 -11.09
N HIS A 260 7.56 6.07 -10.65
CA HIS A 260 6.84 5.13 -11.52
C HIS A 260 6.08 5.87 -12.63
N ALA A 261 5.49 7.03 -12.36
CA ALA A 261 4.76 7.79 -13.36
C ALA A 261 5.67 8.25 -14.51
N ALA A 262 6.93 8.61 -14.22
CA ALA A 262 7.91 9.01 -15.23
C ALA A 262 8.25 7.89 -16.22
N ILE A 263 8.17 6.63 -15.79
CA ILE A 263 8.55 5.47 -16.60
C ILE A 263 7.39 4.53 -16.96
N ALA A 264 6.15 4.89 -16.60
CA ALA A 264 5.00 4.00 -16.72
C ALA A 264 4.78 3.51 -18.16
N GLY A 265 5.09 4.32 -19.17
CA GLY A 265 5.00 3.96 -20.59
C GLY A 265 5.96 2.84 -21.02
N CYS A 266 7.05 2.63 -20.27
CA CYS A 266 8.10 1.66 -20.58
C CYS A 266 8.09 0.46 -19.60
N CYS A 267 7.35 0.56 -18.49
CA CYS A 267 7.11 -0.55 -17.58
C CYS A 267 6.03 -1.48 -18.14
N LEU A 268 6.44 -2.42 -19.00
CA LEU A 268 5.53 -3.39 -19.62
C LEU A 268 5.52 -4.75 -18.91
N THR A 269 6.57 -5.07 -18.14
CA THR A 269 6.62 -6.30 -17.34
C THR A 269 6.52 -5.94 -15.87
N TYR A 270 5.58 -6.57 -15.16
CA TYR A 270 5.42 -6.42 -13.70
C TYR A 270 5.71 -7.73 -13.01
N VAL A 271 6.77 -7.78 -12.19
CA VAL A 271 7.15 -8.94 -11.37
C VAL A 271 6.73 -8.72 -9.92
N ILE A 272 5.81 -9.55 -9.45
CA ILE A 272 5.25 -9.52 -8.10
C ILE A 272 5.83 -10.68 -7.30
N SER A 273 6.40 -10.38 -6.15
CA SER A 273 6.86 -11.44 -5.24
C SER A 273 5.74 -11.80 -4.26
N LEU A 274 5.45 -13.09 -4.18
CA LEU A 274 4.47 -13.69 -3.29
C LEU A 274 5.12 -13.95 -1.92
N PHE A 275 4.34 -13.82 -0.85
CA PHE A 275 4.85 -14.01 0.50
C PHE A 275 5.34 -15.45 0.74
N SER A 276 4.73 -16.44 0.10
CA SER A 276 5.12 -17.83 0.24
C SER A 276 5.31 -18.53 -1.11
N ALA A 277 6.41 -19.29 -1.25
CA ALA A 277 6.62 -20.15 -2.42
C ALA A 277 5.54 -21.24 -2.56
N LYS A 278 4.84 -21.60 -1.48
CA LYS A 278 3.72 -22.56 -1.52
C LYS A 278 2.51 -21.98 -2.25
N GLU A 279 2.31 -20.66 -2.16
CA GLU A 279 1.23 -19.95 -2.85
C GLU A 279 1.40 -20.00 -4.37
N THR A 280 2.63 -20.12 -4.87
CA THR A 280 2.90 -20.28 -6.30
C THR A 280 2.19 -21.50 -6.90
N ASN A 281 2.12 -22.63 -6.20
CA ASN A 281 1.46 -23.82 -6.74
C ASN A 281 -0.06 -23.64 -6.80
N ALA A 282 -0.65 -23.03 -5.77
CA ALA A 282 -2.06 -22.69 -5.77
C ALA A 282 -2.39 -21.66 -6.87
N LEU A 283 -1.52 -20.68 -7.09
CA LEU A 283 -1.59 -19.70 -8.16
C LEU A 283 -1.53 -20.38 -9.54
N LYS A 284 -0.57 -21.27 -9.77
CA LYS A 284 -0.45 -22.04 -11.02
C LYS A 284 -1.72 -22.83 -11.34
N GLY A 285 -2.30 -23.51 -10.34
CA GLY A 285 -3.54 -24.26 -10.52
C GLY A 285 -4.74 -23.37 -10.91
N LEU A 286 -4.81 -22.14 -10.38
CA LEU A 286 -5.83 -21.19 -10.79
C LEU A 286 -5.63 -20.68 -12.22
N LEU A 287 -4.40 -20.32 -12.55
CA LEU A 287 -4.08 -19.80 -13.89
C LEU A 287 -4.36 -20.86 -14.96
N ALA A 288 -4.11 -22.14 -14.68
CA ALA A 288 -4.38 -23.26 -15.59
C ALA A 288 -5.87 -23.54 -15.83
N THR A 289 -6.77 -23.11 -14.92
CA THR A 289 -8.21 -23.39 -15.01
C THR A 289 -9.03 -22.22 -15.56
N GLY A 290 -8.44 -21.03 -15.66
CA GLY A 290 -9.14 -19.83 -16.12
C GLY A 290 -9.20 -19.75 -17.65
N LYS A 291 -10.40 -19.87 -18.23
CA LYS A 291 -10.62 -19.80 -19.69
C LYS A 291 -10.20 -18.48 -20.33
N GLU A 292 -10.29 -17.37 -19.58
CA GLU A 292 -9.94 -16.02 -20.05
C GLU A 292 -8.55 -15.56 -19.59
N ILE A 293 -7.80 -16.45 -18.92
CA ILE A 293 -6.46 -16.14 -18.44
C ILE A 293 -5.47 -16.40 -19.60
N PRO A 294 -4.53 -15.48 -19.87
CA PRO A 294 -3.53 -15.65 -20.91
C PRO A 294 -2.64 -16.88 -20.68
N SER A 295 -1.89 -17.24 -21.72
CA SER A 295 -0.92 -18.32 -21.64
C SER A 295 0.01 -18.13 -20.43
N THR A 296 0.12 -19.19 -19.63
CA THR A 296 0.94 -19.19 -18.43
C THR A 296 2.07 -20.19 -18.60
N MET A 297 3.30 -19.74 -18.42
CA MET A 297 4.49 -20.59 -18.42
C MET A 297 5.18 -20.57 -17.06
N SER A 298 5.97 -21.61 -16.78
CA SER A 298 6.81 -21.69 -15.59
C SER A 298 8.25 -21.47 -16.01
N TYR A 299 8.88 -20.40 -15.53
CA TYR A 299 10.26 -20.06 -15.88
C TYR A 299 10.94 -19.33 -14.71
N ALA A 300 12.26 -19.50 -14.57
CA ALA A 300 13.02 -18.82 -13.53
C ALA A 300 13.18 -17.33 -13.87
N ILE A 301 12.72 -16.44 -13.00
CA ILE A 301 12.88 -15.00 -13.21
C ILE A 301 14.28 -14.59 -12.73
N LEU A 302 15.24 -14.58 -13.65
CA LEU A 302 16.58 -14.05 -13.40
C LEU A 302 16.51 -12.53 -13.31
N ARG A 303 16.63 -11.97 -12.10
CA ARG A 303 16.63 -10.52 -11.90
C ARG A 303 18.02 -9.96 -12.15
N ARG A 304 18.11 -9.00 -13.05
CA ARG A 304 19.33 -8.23 -13.31
C ARG A 304 19.44 -7.06 -12.34
N PRO A 305 20.65 -6.52 -12.12
CA PRO A 305 20.83 -5.28 -11.38
C PRO A 305 19.98 -4.16 -12.00
N MET A 306 19.31 -3.41 -11.12
CA MET A 306 18.58 -2.22 -11.50
C MET A 306 19.57 -1.19 -12.04
N LYS A 307 19.31 -0.68 -13.25
CA LYS A 307 19.98 0.49 -13.79
C LYS A 307 18.95 1.61 -13.86
N SER A 308 19.36 2.83 -13.55
CA SER A 308 18.51 4.00 -13.73
C SER A 308 18.05 4.06 -15.18
N PHE A 309 16.74 4.14 -15.36
CA PHE A 309 16.15 4.27 -16.69
C PHE A 309 16.45 5.66 -17.27
N GLU A 310 16.35 6.68 -16.42
CA GLU A 310 16.65 8.08 -16.75
C GLU A 310 18.12 8.28 -17.17
N ASP A 311 19.05 7.69 -16.42
CA ASP A 311 20.48 7.75 -16.76
C ASP A 311 20.72 7.05 -18.10
N GLY A 312 20.04 5.93 -18.34
CA GLY A 312 20.13 5.22 -19.60
C GLY A 312 19.66 6.05 -20.79
N PHE A 313 18.57 6.79 -20.64
CA PHE A 313 18.09 7.72 -21.68
C PHE A 313 19.05 8.89 -21.88
N THR A 314 19.58 9.45 -20.81
CA THR A 314 20.56 10.53 -20.88
C THR A 314 21.80 10.09 -21.68
N VAL A 315 22.32 8.89 -21.40
CA VAL A 315 23.46 8.32 -22.13
C VAL A 315 23.07 7.98 -23.57
N LEU A 316 21.87 7.47 -23.81
CA LEU A 316 21.38 7.16 -25.15
C LEU A 316 21.24 8.43 -26.01
N ASP A 317 20.67 9.51 -25.48
CA ASP A 317 20.53 10.78 -26.18
C ASP A 317 21.90 11.38 -26.55
N CYS A 318 22.86 11.34 -25.61
CA CYS A 318 24.24 11.71 -25.90
C CYS A 318 24.86 10.83 -26.99
N ALA A 319 24.63 9.52 -26.95
CA ALA A 319 25.18 8.58 -27.92
C ALA A 319 24.57 8.74 -29.32
N LEU A 320 23.31 9.17 -29.42
CA LEU A 320 22.59 9.42 -30.67
C LEU A 320 22.82 10.82 -31.24
N SER A 321 23.45 11.72 -30.49
CA SER A 321 23.74 13.09 -30.92
C SER A 321 24.80 13.14 -32.03
N ASP A 322 24.76 14.18 -32.86
CA ASP A 322 25.65 14.36 -34.02
C ASP A 322 27.12 14.64 -33.62
N ASP A 323 27.35 15.12 -32.40
CA ASP A 323 28.65 15.60 -31.90
C ASP A 323 29.58 14.47 -31.43
N GLY A 324 29.82 13.48 -32.28
CA GLY A 324 30.78 12.40 -32.00
C GLY A 324 30.28 11.34 -31.00
N GLY A 325 28.97 11.28 -30.77
CA GLY A 325 28.33 10.22 -30.01
C GLY A 325 28.59 8.84 -30.63
N ALA A 326 28.41 7.77 -29.84
CA ALA A 326 28.70 6.42 -30.30
C ALA A 326 27.99 6.13 -31.63
N PHE A 327 26.78 6.64 -31.88
CA PHE A 327 25.98 6.44 -33.10
C PHE A 327 26.13 7.53 -34.16
N ALA A 328 27.00 8.53 -33.98
CA ALA A 328 27.08 9.70 -34.87
C ALA A 328 27.30 9.34 -36.36
N SER A 329 28.02 8.25 -36.63
CA SER A 329 28.26 7.76 -38.00
C SER A 329 27.03 7.11 -38.67
N MET A 330 25.95 6.85 -37.93
CA MET A 330 24.75 6.19 -38.47
C MET A 330 23.77 7.19 -39.09
N PRO A 331 23.07 6.82 -40.17
CA PRO A 331 22.03 7.65 -40.76
C PRO A 331 20.98 8.06 -39.72
N TYR A 332 20.45 9.29 -39.84
CA TYR A 332 19.43 9.82 -38.93
C TYR A 332 18.27 8.84 -38.71
N ILE A 333 17.81 8.17 -39.77
CA ILE A 333 16.70 7.23 -39.68
C ILE A 333 16.99 6.05 -38.73
N VAL A 334 18.23 5.56 -38.68
CA VAL A 334 18.63 4.48 -37.77
C VAL A 334 18.63 4.98 -36.33
N ARG A 335 19.21 6.15 -36.09
CA ARG A 335 19.24 6.79 -34.77
C ARG A 335 17.84 7.08 -34.24
N PHE A 336 16.97 7.61 -35.10
CA PHE A 336 15.56 7.86 -34.80
C PHE A 336 14.82 6.57 -34.44
N GLN A 337 15.02 5.48 -35.19
CA GLN A 337 14.40 4.19 -34.87
C GLN A 337 14.93 3.62 -33.55
N ALA A 338 16.24 3.73 -33.29
CA ALA A 338 16.84 3.31 -32.02
C ALA A 338 16.21 4.03 -30.82
N LEU A 339 16.07 5.36 -30.90
CA LEU A 339 15.37 6.15 -29.89
C LEU A 339 13.90 5.73 -29.74
N ARG A 340 13.20 5.47 -30.86
CA ARG A 340 11.82 4.98 -30.84
C ARG A 340 11.68 3.61 -30.18
N PHE A 341 12.63 2.69 -30.38
CA PHE A 341 12.60 1.39 -29.71
C PHE A 341 12.71 1.55 -28.19
N ALA A 342 13.60 2.44 -27.74
CA ALA A 342 13.78 2.75 -26.33
C ALA A 342 12.52 3.40 -25.73
N THR A 343 12.04 4.49 -26.34
CA THR A 343 10.91 5.30 -25.83
C THR A 343 9.59 4.54 -25.81
N ASN A 344 9.40 3.55 -26.69
CA ASN A 344 8.20 2.70 -26.70
C ASN A 344 8.33 1.46 -25.79
N GLY A 345 9.39 1.36 -25.00
CA GLY A 345 9.61 0.23 -24.08
C GLY A 345 9.80 -1.12 -24.78
N LYS A 346 10.12 -1.12 -26.08
CA LYS A 346 10.40 -2.34 -26.86
C LYS A 346 11.79 -2.89 -26.54
N MET A 347 12.71 -2.00 -26.18
CA MET A 347 14.07 -2.32 -25.74
C MET A 347 14.49 -1.32 -24.66
N GLY A 348 15.24 -1.73 -23.64
CA GLY A 348 15.79 -0.79 -22.66
C GLY A 348 16.85 0.12 -23.29
N PRO A 349 17.04 1.37 -22.79
CA PRO A 349 18.03 2.29 -23.36
C PRO A 349 19.46 1.72 -23.30
N TRP A 350 19.78 0.99 -22.23
CA TRP A 350 21.05 0.29 -22.07
C TRP A 350 21.27 -0.79 -23.14
N MET A 351 20.24 -1.57 -23.47
CA MET A 351 20.35 -2.58 -24.50
C MET A 351 20.54 -1.96 -25.89
N VAL A 352 19.93 -0.79 -26.15
CA VAL A 352 20.16 -0.04 -27.40
C VAL A 352 21.63 0.39 -27.52
N LEU A 353 22.21 0.90 -26.43
CA LEU A 353 23.63 1.28 -26.38
C LEU A 353 24.55 0.06 -26.63
N ASP A 354 24.23 -1.09 -26.04
CA ASP A 354 25.03 -2.31 -26.16
C ASP A 354 25.03 -2.88 -27.59
N MET A 355 23.95 -2.74 -28.37
CA MET A 355 23.86 -3.24 -29.76
C MET A 355 24.99 -2.72 -30.67
N LYS A 356 25.48 -1.51 -30.44
CA LYS A 356 26.56 -0.95 -31.26
C LYS A 356 27.92 -1.53 -30.89
N SER A 357 28.15 -1.82 -29.62
CA SER A 357 29.43 -2.33 -29.12
C SER A 357 29.82 -3.68 -29.73
N SER A 358 28.83 -4.52 -30.07
CA SER A 358 29.02 -5.85 -30.66
C SER A 358 29.47 -5.84 -32.13
N ASP A 359 29.25 -4.74 -32.86
CA ASP A 359 29.68 -4.63 -34.26
C ASP A 359 31.17 -4.29 -34.37
N THR A 360 31.77 -3.67 -33.35
CA THR A 360 33.20 -3.33 -33.35
C THR A 360 34.14 -4.49 -33.00
N SER A 361 33.61 -5.58 -32.43
CA SER A 361 34.41 -6.75 -32.01
C SER A 361 34.41 -7.90 -33.02
N SER A 362 33.71 -7.77 -34.15
CA SER A 362 33.65 -8.78 -35.22
C SER A 362 34.51 -8.43 -36.45
N SER A 363 35.35 -7.41 -36.36
CA SER A 363 36.31 -6.99 -37.39
C SER A 363 37.76 -6.99 -36.87
N ILE A 364 38.22 -8.14 -36.36
CA ILE A 364 39.64 -8.47 -36.16
C ILE A 364 39.92 -9.84 -36.77
#